data_AF-A0AAX2AHG0-F1
#
_entry.id   AF-A0AAX2AHG0-F1
#
_cell.length_a   1.000
_cell.length_b   1.000
_cell.length_c   1.000
_cell.angle_alpha   90.00
_cell.angle_beta   90.00
_cell.angle_gamma   90.00
#
_symmetry.space_group_name_H-M   'P 1'
#
loop_
_entity.id
_entity.type
_entity.pdbx_description
1 polymer ?
#
loop_
_entity_poly.entity_id
_entity_poly.type
_entity_poly.pdbx_seq_one_letter_code
_entity_poly.pdbx_strand_id
1 'polypeptide(L)'
;MILWLRVLNNIGVKERKLYNLGHTFGSSMITDGQNILWVSRMLGDKDVSITLKVYTKYIKESDEERINKLSKIVPFFVPFFNK
;
A
#
# COMPACT_ATOMS: atom_id res chain seq x y z
N MET A 1 18.45 -13.66 13.63
CA MET A 1 17.67 -12.95 14.67
C MET A 1 18.56 -12.03 15.53
N ILE A 2 19.67 -12.52 16.09
CA ILE A 2 20.55 -11.76 17.01
C ILE A 2 21.14 -10.48 16.38
N LEU A 3 21.54 -10.53 15.11
CA LEU A 3 22.10 -9.36 14.40
C LEU A 3 21.10 -8.20 14.32
N TRP A 4 19.82 -8.49 14.06
CA TRP A 4 18.78 -7.48 13.95
C TRP A 4 18.53 -6.75 15.27
N LEU A 5 18.44 -7.50 16.37
CA LEU A 5 18.28 -6.90 17.70
C LEU A 5 19.48 -6.03 18.09
N ARG A 6 20.71 -6.45 17.74
CA ARG A 6 21.92 -5.64 17.94
C ARG A 6 21.87 -4.33 17.15
N VAL A 7 21.49 -4.39 15.87
CA VAL A 7 21.35 -3.19 15.04
C VAL A 7 20.32 -2.24 15.64
N LEU A 8 19.15 -2.75 16.05
CA LEU A 8 18.10 -1.95 16.68
C LEU A 8 18.57 -1.26 17.96
N ASN A 9 19.28 -2.00 18.83
CA ASN A 9 19.83 -1.45 20.07
C ASN A 9 20.88 -0.36 19.80
N ASN A 10 21.76 -0.56 18.81
CA ASN A 10 22.81 0.39 18.45
C ASN A 10 22.25 1.71 17.90
N ILE A 11 21.10 1.67 17.22
CA ILE A 11 20.42 2.87 16.68
C ILE A 11 19.39 3.46 17.66
N GLY A 12 19.31 2.95 18.91
CA GLY A 12 18.38 3.44 19.94
C GLY A 12 16.91 3.16 19.63
N VAL A 13 16.63 2.16 18.79
CA VAL A 13 15.27 1.80 18.38
C VAL A 13 14.77 0.63 19.21
N LYS A 14 13.51 0.74 19.68
CA LYS A 14 12.82 -0.34 20.39
C LYS A 14 12.83 -1.64 19.59
N GLU A 15 13.10 -2.74 20.27
CA GLU A 15 13.07 -4.08 19.68
C GLU A 15 11.74 -4.35 18.98
N ARG A 16 11.85 -4.82 17.74
CA ARG A 16 10.71 -5.17 16.88
C ARG A 16 11.14 -6.26 15.94
N LYS A 17 10.20 -7.05 15.45
CA LYS A 17 10.53 -8.13 14.51
C LYS A 17 10.82 -7.55 13.13
N LEU A 18 11.73 -8.19 12.40
CA LEU A 18 12.14 -7.75 11.06
C LEU A 18 10.97 -7.71 10.06
N TYR A 19 9.99 -8.62 10.23
CA TYR A 19 8.79 -8.67 9.38
C TYR A 19 7.99 -7.34 9.37
N ASN A 20 8.11 -6.53 10.43
CA ASN A 20 7.46 -5.22 10.49
C ASN A 20 7.98 -4.26 9.42
N LEU A 21 9.24 -4.37 8.99
CA LEU A 21 9.78 -3.54 7.91
C LEU A 21 9.07 -3.80 6.58
N GLY A 22 8.78 -5.06 6.28
CA GLY A 22 8.01 -5.43 5.09
C GLY A 22 6.60 -4.84 5.13
N HIS A 23 5.96 -4.83 6.30
CA HIS A 23 4.67 -4.14 6.48
C HIS A 23 4.76 -2.64 6.30
N THR A 24 5.79 -1.99 6.85
CA THR A 24 6.02 -0.56 6.65
C THR A 24 6.22 -0.27 5.17
N PHE A 25 7.10 -0.99 4.48
CA PHE A 25 7.32 -0.86 3.03
C PHE A 25 6.03 -1.02 2.23
N GLY A 26 5.29 -2.12 2.45
CA GLY A 26 4.04 -2.39 1.73
C GLY A 26 2.99 -1.30 1.97
N SER A 27 2.80 -0.87 3.22
CA SER A 27 1.85 0.20 3.55
C SER A 27 2.23 1.54 2.93
N SER A 28 3.51 1.92 2.99
CA SER A 28 4.01 3.18 2.44
C SER A 28 3.86 3.23 0.92
N MET A 29 4.26 2.17 0.21
CA MET A 29 4.19 2.13 -1.26
C MET A 29 2.74 2.17 -1.76
N ILE A 30 1.83 1.45 -1.09
CA ILE A 30 0.41 1.47 -1.48
C ILE A 30 -0.24 2.81 -1.17
N THR A 31 0.08 3.44 -0.03
CA THR A 31 -0.39 4.81 0.26
C THR A 31 0.11 5.83 -0.75
N ASP A 32 1.33 5.67 -1.25
CA ASP A 32 1.91 6.50 -2.31
C ASP A 32 1.30 6.22 -3.71
N GLY A 33 0.39 5.25 -3.83
CA GLY A 33 -0.29 4.92 -5.08
C GLY A 33 0.51 4.00 -6.01
N GLN A 34 1.56 3.35 -5.51
CA GLN A 34 2.36 2.41 -6.30
C GLN A 34 1.55 1.16 -6.70
N ASN A 35 1.92 0.56 -7.82
CA ASN A 35 1.24 -0.60 -8.36
C ASN A 35 1.32 -1.80 -7.38
N ILE A 36 0.16 -2.32 -6.97
CA ILE A 36 0.09 -3.40 -5.98
C ILE A 36 0.73 -4.72 -6.42
N LEU A 37 0.71 -5.04 -7.73
CA LEU A 37 1.40 -6.21 -8.27
C LEU A 37 2.92 -6.06 -8.15
N TRP A 38 3.43 -4.84 -8.38
CA TRP A 38 4.83 -4.54 -8.19
C TRP A 38 5.23 -4.61 -6.72
N VAL A 39 4.43 -4.02 -5.83
CA VAL A 39 4.66 -4.09 -4.36
C VAL A 39 4.66 -5.55 -3.89
N SER A 40 3.72 -6.37 -4.37
CA SER A 40 3.64 -7.80 -4.06
C SER A 40 4.92 -8.57 -4.47
N ARG A 41 5.44 -8.30 -5.68
CA ARG A 41 6.70 -8.87 -6.17
C ARG A 41 7.90 -8.44 -5.31
N MET A 42 7.95 -7.17 -4.89
CA MET A 42 9.02 -6.64 -4.04
C MET A 42 8.99 -7.23 -2.62
N LEU A 43 7.80 -7.54 -2.10
CA LEU A 43 7.63 -8.24 -0.82
C LEU A 43 7.98 -9.74 -0.91
N GLY A 44 8.06 -10.29 -2.13
CA GLY A 44 8.27 -11.72 -2.34
C GLY A 44 7.07 -12.58 -1.97
N ASP A 45 5.86 -12.00 -2.01
CA ASP A 45 4.63 -12.72 -1.74
C ASP A 45 4.40 -13.79 -2.83
N LYS A 46 4.04 -15.01 -2.40
CA LYS A 46 3.75 -16.12 -3.34
C LYS A 46 2.48 -15.88 -4.15
N ASP A 47 1.58 -15.08 -3.62
CA ASP A 47 0.30 -14.73 -4.21
C ASP A 47 -0.04 -13.28 -3.85
N VAL A 48 -0.41 -12.51 -4.88
CA VAL A 48 -0.83 -11.12 -4.75
C VAL A 48 -2.10 -10.95 -3.91
N SER A 49 -2.92 -11.99 -3.80
CA SER A 49 -4.10 -11.99 -2.95
C SER A 49 -3.75 -11.66 -1.48
N ILE A 50 -2.56 -12.06 -1.02
CA ILE A 50 -2.04 -11.75 0.31
C ILE A 50 -1.81 -10.24 0.46
N THR A 51 -1.09 -9.65 -0.50
CA THR A 51 -0.80 -8.21 -0.54
C THR A 51 -2.10 -7.41 -0.62
N LEU A 52 -3.03 -7.84 -1.46
CA LEU A 52 -4.36 -7.23 -1.61
C LEU A 52 -5.11 -7.23 -0.27
N LYS A 53 -5.19 -8.38 0.40
CA LYS A 53 -5.92 -8.50 1.67
C LYS A 53 -5.33 -7.61 2.77
N VAL A 54 -4.01 -7.48 2.81
CA VAL A 54 -3.32 -6.75 3.89
C VAL A 54 -3.30 -5.24 3.65
N TYR A 55 -3.06 -4.80 2.40
CA TYR A 55 -2.70 -3.41 2.14
C TYR A 55 -3.75 -2.57 1.40
N THR A 56 -4.80 -3.17 0.81
CA THR A 56 -5.85 -2.40 0.11
C THR A 56 -6.54 -1.35 0.99
N LYS A 57 -6.65 -1.61 2.30
CA LYS A 57 -7.16 -0.63 3.29
C LYS A 57 -6.36 0.68 3.38
N TYR A 58 -5.15 0.73 2.83
CA TYR A 58 -4.31 1.93 2.79
C TYR A 58 -4.51 2.76 1.52
N ILE A 59 -5.35 2.31 0.59
CA ILE A 59 -5.78 3.07 -0.59
C ILE A 59 -6.84 4.06 -0.10
N LYS A 60 -6.47 5.33 0.04
CA LYS A 60 -7.31 6.38 0.64
C LYS A 60 -8.14 7.20 -0.35
N GLU A 61 -8.14 6.82 -1.62
CA GLU A 61 -8.89 7.54 -2.63
C GLU A 61 -10.40 7.31 -2.47
N SER A 62 -11.16 8.40 -2.37
CA SER A 62 -12.61 8.36 -2.24
C SER A 62 -13.28 8.16 -3.60
N ASP A 63 -14.53 7.69 -3.60
CA ASP A 63 -15.28 7.54 -4.85
C ASP A 63 -15.55 8.89 -5.52
N GLU A 64 -15.71 9.97 -4.74
CA GLU A 64 -15.79 11.33 -5.26
C GLU A 64 -14.53 11.75 -6.01
N GLU A 65 -13.34 11.45 -5.46
CA GLU A 65 -12.06 11.73 -6.13
C GLU A 65 -11.93 10.94 -7.43
N ARG A 66 -12.36 9.68 -7.45
CA ARG A 66 -12.38 8.84 -8.66
C ARG A 66 -13.30 9.43 -9.72
N ILE A 67 -14.51 9.81 -9.34
CA ILE A 67 -15.50 10.41 -10.24
C ILE A 67 -14.98 11.74 -10.78
N ASN A 68 -14.34 12.57 -9.94
CA ASN A 68 -13.73 13.84 -10.35
C ASN A 68 -12.54 13.65 -11.30
N LYS A 69 -11.75 12.57 -11.16
CA LYS A 69 -10.71 12.23 -12.13
C LYS A 69 -11.33 11.72 -13.45
N LEU A 70 -12.36 10.90 -13.35
CA LEU A 70 -13.06 10.34 -14.50
C LEU A 70 -13.77 11.41 -15.34
N SER A 71 -14.38 12.42 -14.70
CA SER A 71 -15.07 13.53 -15.38
C SER A 71 -14.15 14.36 -16.26
N LYS A 72 -12.87 14.44 -15.91
CA LYS A 72 -11.85 15.12 -16.72
C LYS A 72 -11.47 14.33 -17.97
N ILE A 73 -11.69 13.01 -17.98
CA ILE A 73 -11.32 12.12 -19.09
C ILE A 73 -12.54 11.86 -20.01
N VAL A 74 -13.70 11.57 -19.41
CA VAL A 74 -14.93 11.18 -20.11
C VAL A 74 -16.15 11.96 -19.58
N PRO A 75 -16.22 13.29 -19.79
CA PRO A 75 -17.24 14.15 -19.19
C PRO A 75 -18.68 13.75 -19.57
N PHE A 76 -18.88 13.15 -20.75
CA PHE A 76 -20.20 12.74 -21.23
C PHE A 76 -20.82 11.58 -20.44
N PHE A 77 -20.01 10.72 -19.82
CA PHE A 77 -20.49 9.50 -19.13
C PHE A 77 -20.71 9.71 -17.62
N VAL A 78 -20.16 10.76 -17.03
CA VAL A 78 -20.27 11.04 -15.60
C VAL A 78 -21.70 11.32 -15.08
N PRO A 79 -22.60 11.97 -15.85
CA PRO A 79 -23.99 12.18 -15.43
C PRO A 79 -24.78 10.89 -15.16
N PHE A 80 -24.32 9.73 -15.63
CA PHE A 80 -24.99 8.44 -15.42
C PHE A 80 -24.67 7.77 -14.08
N PHE A 81 -23.57 8.17 -13.41
CA PHE A 81 -23.15 7.57 -12.14
C PHE A 81 -23.70 8.29 -10.90
N ASN A 82 -24.28 9.48 -11.09
CA ASN A 82 -24.72 10.36 -9.99
C ASN A 82 -26.25 10.33 -9.79
N LYS A 83 -26.91 9.21 -10.13
CA LYS A 83 -28.35 9.04 -10.12
C LYS A 83 -28.80 7.94 -9.17
#